data_AF-A0A1Y1KNK2-F1
#
_entry.id   AF-A0A1Y1KNK2-F1
#
_cell.length_a   1.000
_cell.length_b   1.000
_cell.length_c   1.000
_cell.angle_alpha   90.00
_cell.angle_beta   90.00
_cell.angle_gamma   90.00
#
_symmetry.space_group_name_H-M   'P 1'
#
loop_
_entity.id
_entity.type
_entity.pdbx_description
1 polymer ?
#
loop_
_entity_poly.entity_id
_entity_poly.type
_entity_poly.pdbx_seq_one_letter_code
_entity_poly.pdbx_strand_id
1 'polypeptide(L)'
;MDLDMNNKNLKDEFENLNKDDPDFSKKCSKLIKDINEGLCTILQLTEQLKGLLVDPVPVNREIGVHVLTMVLEEISHERISVAQINVMCDFYADKLKDHHQIIPATLRGILALLSFNNVPDGQLRKLLDSLFKNVPCQQQQQHDRLNIYKILKKSLENSAAELLEMDMDFVYGVMSAVDGERDPRNLLFLFHWLPIFLRQCNLGHLREEMFEVLACYFPIDFRTPPQDSNSISRSTLASSLSDCLCATPDFAEYCLPLALEKLSSSLHIAKFDSLDILVGERL
;
A
#
# COMPACT_ATOMS: atom_id res chain seq x y z
N MET A 1 -29.09 11.92 16.82
CA MET A 1 -28.60 12.94 17.78
C MET A 1 -27.64 13.82 17.01
N ASP A 2 -27.82 15.14 17.02
CA ASP A 2 -26.93 16.04 16.28
C ASP A 2 -25.53 16.03 16.94
N LEU A 3 -24.47 15.69 16.18
CA LEU A 3 -23.09 15.92 16.62
C LEU A 3 -22.98 17.39 17.03
N ASP A 4 -22.64 17.66 18.29
CA ASP A 4 -22.36 19.02 18.75
C ASP A 4 -20.88 19.31 18.50
N MET A 5 -20.60 20.10 17.46
CA MET A 5 -19.23 20.48 17.13
C MET A 5 -18.57 21.37 18.20
N ASN A 6 -19.33 21.86 19.19
CA ASN A 6 -18.79 22.52 20.38
C ASN A 6 -18.41 21.52 21.49
N ASN A 7 -18.76 20.24 21.36
CA ASN A 7 -18.35 19.19 22.26
C ASN A 7 -16.83 18.99 22.12
N LYS A 8 -16.10 19.22 23.21
CA LYS A 8 -14.64 19.11 23.22
C LYS A 8 -14.14 17.67 23.17
N ASN A 9 -15.04 16.68 23.29
CA ASN A 9 -14.68 15.27 23.31
C ASN A 9 -15.74 14.41 22.61
N LEU A 10 -15.37 13.81 21.47
CA LEU A 10 -16.24 12.94 20.67
C LEU A 10 -16.22 11.48 21.14
N LYS A 11 -15.48 11.14 22.20
CA LYS A 11 -15.35 9.75 22.68
C LYS A 11 -16.71 9.08 22.91
N ASP A 12 -17.54 9.68 23.75
CA ASP A 12 -18.85 9.12 24.15
C ASP A 12 -19.80 8.95 22.95
N GLU A 13 -19.54 9.69 21.88
CA GLU A 13 -20.33 9.62 20.65
C GLU A 13 -20.00 8.41 19.79
N PHE A 14 -18.81 7.82 19.93
CA PHE A 14 -18.33 6.73 19.08
C PHE A 14 -17.93 5.47 19.84
N GLU A 15 -17.54 5.54 21.12
CA GLU A 15 -16.98 4.40 21.86
C GLU A 15 -17.91 3.18 21.97
N ASN A 16 -19.22 3.40 21.86
CA ASN A 16 -20.24 2.35 21.93
C ASN A 16 -20.81 1.97 20.56
N LEU A 17 -20.29 2.55 19.47
CA LEU A 17 -20.73 2.26 18.10
C LEU A 17 -19.79 1.26 17.43
N ASN A 18 -20.37 0.36 16.64
CA ASN A 18 -19.61 -0.47 15.71
C ASN A 18 -19.35 0.32 14.41
N LYS A 19 -18.23 0.06 13.74
CA LYS A 19 -17.91 0.60 12.40
C LYS A 19 -18.95 0.25 11.33
N ASP A 20 -19.65 -0.88 11.50
CA ASP A 20 -20.75 -1.30 10.61
C ASP A 20 -22.11 -0.67 10.99
N ASP A 21 -22.17 0.15 12.04
CA ASP A 21 -23.40 0.79 12.49
C ASP A 21 -23.79 1.95 11.53
N PRO A 22 -25.04 2.00 11.04
CA PRO A 22 -25.52 3.13 10.24
C PRO A 22 -25.36 4.49 10.92
N ASP A 23 -25.48 4.56 12.25
CA ASP A 23 -25.27 5.80 13.01
C ASP A 23 -23.80 6.23 13.00
N PHE A 24 -22.86 5.26 13.03
CA PHE A 24 -21.42 5.54 12.90
C PHE A 24 -21.12 6.21 11.55
N SER A 25 -21.63 5.63 10.46
CA SER A 25 -21.46 6.17 9.12
C SER A 25 -22.09 7.57 8.99
N LYS A 26 -23.30 7.74 9.52
CA LYS A 26 -24.01 9.03 9.51
C LYS A 26 -23.24 10.12 10.26
N LYS A 27 -22.63 9.79 11.40
CA LYS A 27 -21.77 10.72 12.15
C LYS A 27 -20.52 11.09 11.35
N CYS A 28 -19.84 10.11 10.75
CA CYS A 28 -18.69 10.39 9.88
C CYS A 28 -19.07 11.30 8.70
N SER A 29 -20.20 11.04 8.01
CA SER A 29 -20.68 11.90 6.93
C SER A 29 -20.95 13.34 7.37
N LYS A 30 -21.44 13.55 8.59
CA LYS A 30 -21.62 14.89 9.14
C LYS A 30 -20.27 15.56 9.43
N LEU A 31 -19.29 14.86 10.01
CA LEU A 31 -17.94 15.41 10.21
C LEU A 31 -17.26 15.79 8.88
N ILE A 32 -17.40 14.95 7.85
CA ILE A 32 -16.92 15.24 6.49
C ILE A 32 -17.55 16.52 5.95
N LYS A 33 -18.88 16.65 6.09
CA LYS A 33 -19.61 17.85 5.69
C LYS A 33 -19.12 19.09 6.44
N ASP A 34 -18.95 18.99 7.75
CA ASP A 34 -18.53 20.12 8.60
C ASP A 34 -17.12 20.61 8.22
N ILE A 35 -16.18 19.71 7.93
CA ILE A 35 -14.85 20.09 7.40
C ILE A 35 -14.96 20.70 6.01
N ASN A 36 -15.79 20.13 5.13
CA ASN A 36 -16.00 20.63 3.78
C ASN A 36 -16.66 22.02 3.74
N GLU A 37 -17.46 22.36 4.73
CA GLU A 37 -18.05 23.68 4.93
C GLU A 37 -17.10 24.65 5.67
N GLY A 38 -15.98 24.14 6.21
CA GLY A 38 -14.99 24.93 6.95
C GLY A 38 -15.40 25.23 8.39
N LEU A 39 -16.36 24.48 8.95
CA LEU A 39 -16.84 24.60 10.33
C LEU A 39 -15.82 24.05 11.34
N CYS A 40 -15.04 23.07 10.93
CA CYS A 40 -13.90 22.56 11.69
C CYS A 40 -12.75 22.16 10.77
N THR A 41 -11.58 21.96 11.35
CA THR A 41 -10.39 21.46 10.67
C THR A 41 -10.08 20.02 11.07
N ILE A 42 -9.27 19.34 10.26
CA ILE A 42 -8.81 17.98 10.58
C ILE A 42 -8.05 17.90 11.92
N LEU A 43 -7.32 18.97 12.30
CA LEU A 43 -6.61 19.03 13.58
C LEU A 43 -7.56 19.20 14.75
N GLN A 44 -8.58 20.05 14.62
CA GLN A 44 -9.63 20.18 15.63
C GLN A 44 -10.39 18.86 15.82
N LEU A 45 -10.70 18.15 14.72
CA LEU A 45 -11.28 16.81 14.81
C LEU A 45 -10.34 15.83 15.54
N THR A 46 -9.04 15.86 15.22
CA THR A 46 -8.04 15.03 15.89
C THR A 46 -7.98 15.31 17.40
N GLU A 47 -8.06 16.57 17.80
CA GLU A 47 -8.15 16.98 19.21
C GLU A 47 -9.43 16.47 19.88
N GLN A 48 -10.58 16.60 19.21
CA GLN A 48 -11.87 16.11 19.69
C GLN A 48 -11.91 14.58 19.83
N LEU A 49 -11.19 13.86 18.98
CA LEU A 49 -11.06 12.39 19.03
C LEU A 49 -9.98 11.92 20.01
N LYS A 50 -9.25 12.82 20.68
CA LYS A 50 -8.12 12.45 21.56
C LYS A 50 -8.49 11.38 22.59
N GLY A 51 -9.69 11.45 23.17
CA GLY A 51 -10.17 10.47 24.15
C GLY A 51 -10.22 9.02 23.64
N LEU A 52 -10.34 8.83 22.32
CA LEU A 52 -10.27 7.53 21.64
C LEU A 52 -8.84 7.24 21.17
N LEU A 53 -8.17 8.23 20.56
CA LEU A 53 -6.87 8.05 19.90
C LEU A 53 -5.72 7.66 20.82
N VAL A 54 -5.82 7.98 22.12
CA VAL A 54 -4.82 7.60 23.15
C VAL A 54 -5.39 6.68 24.22
N ASP A 55 -6.57 6.10 23.98
CA ASP A 55 -7.21 5.18 24.92
C ASP A 55 -6.31 3.94 25.16
N PRO A 56 -6.17 3.46 26.40
CA PRO A 56 -5.37 2.25 26.66
C PRO A 56 -5.91 1.00 25.95
N VAL A 57 -7.21 0.94 25.64
CA VAL A 57 -7.87 -0.18 24.98
C VAL A 57 -7.71 -0.07 23.45
N PRO A 58 -7.10 -1.06 22.77
CA PRO A 58 -6.87 -1.00 21.32
C PRO A 58 -8.13 -0.78 20.47
N VAL A 59 -9.26 -1.37 20.86
CA VAL A 59 -10.54 -1.23 20.15
C VAL A 59 -10.99 0.23 20.09
N ASN A 60 -10.82 0.99 21.18
CA ASN A 60 -11.18 2.41 21.21
C ASN A 60 -10.24 3.24 20.31
N ARG A 61 -8.96 2.89 20.26
CA ARG A 61 -8.01 3.52 19.33
C ARG A 61 -8.35 3.20 17.87
N GLU A 62 -8.73 1.96 17.57
CA GLU A 62 -9.20 1.55 16.23
C GLU A 62 -10.35 2.45 15.79
N ILE A 63 -11.36 2.66 16.65
CA ILE A 63 -12.51 3.54 16.37
C ILE A 63 -12.03 4.96 16.03
N GLY A 64 -11.21 5.57 16.88
CA GLY A 64 -10.74 6.95 16.66
C GLY A 64 -9.94 7.10 15.36
N VAL A 65 -9.02 6.16 15.07
CA VAL A 65 -8.25 6.17 13.81
C VAL A 65 -9.15 5.92 12.62
N HIS A 66 -10.16 5.05 12.75
CA HIS A 66 -11.12 4.76 11.69
C HIS A 66 -11.95 5.99 11.31
N VAL A 67 -12.46 6.74 12.29
CA VAL A 67 -13.19 8.00 12.04
C VAL A 67 -12.28 8.98 11.30
N LEU A 68 -11.05 9.20 11.78
CA LEU A 68 -10.11 10.13 11.16
C LEU A 68 -9.77 9.73 9.72
N THR A 69 -9.57 8.42 9.48
CA THR A 69 -9.30 7.88 8.15
C THR A 69 -10.47 8.06 7.20
N MET A 70 -11.70 7.73 7.62
CA MET A 70 -12.89 7.93 6.78
C MET A 70 -13.07 9.40 6.39
N VAL A 71 -12.80 10.30 7.34
CA VAL A 71 -12.86 11.73 7.06
C VAL A 71 -11.79 12.13 6.04
N LEU A 72 -10.54 11.71 6.21
CA LEU A 72 -9.46 12.00 5.27
C LEU A 72 -9.72 11.45 3.86
N GLU A 73 -10.40 10.32 3.72
CA GLU A 73 -10.75 9.71 2.43
C GLU A 73 -11.78 10.54 1.62
N GLU A 74 -12.60 11.38 2.29
CA GLU A 74 -13.75 12.06 1.66
C GLU A 74 -13.72 13.59 1.71
N ILE A 75 -12.81 14.21 2.48
CA ILE A 75 -12.71 15.68 2.51
C ILE A 75 -12.11 16.23 1.21
N SER A 76 -12.54 17.45 0.85
CA SER A 76 -11.99 18.18 -0.29
C SER A 76 -10.51 18.50 -0.08
N HIS A 77 -9.71 18.40 -1.15
CA HIS A 77 -8.28 18.71 -1.14
C HIS A 77 -8.00 20.18 -0.73
N GLU A 78 -8.96 21.08 -0.94
CA GLU A 78 -8.84 22.50 -0.55
C GLU A 78 -9.00 22.73 0.97
N ARG A 79 -9.46 21.72 1.71
CA ARG A 79 -9.78 21.80 3.13
C ARG A 79 -8.69 21.26 4.05
N ILE A 80 -7.58 20.81 3.47
CA ILE A 80 -6.41 20.39 4.21
C ILE A 80 -5.17 21.14 3.69
N SER A 81 -4.52 21.86 4.59
CA SER A 81 -3.28 22.58 4.28
C SER A 81 -2.06 21.67 4.36
N VAL A 82 -0.97 22.06 3.69
CA VAL A 82 0.33 21.36 3.75
C VAL A 82 0.83 21.16 5.19
N ALA A 83 0.64 22.16 6.06
CA ALA A 83 0.99 22.06 7.48
C ALA A 83 0.17 20.99 8.22
N GLN A 84 -1.11 20.83 7.86
CA GLN A 84 -1.96 19.78 8.43
C GLN A 84 -1.60 18.41 7.88
N ILE A 85 -1.30 18.30 6.58
CA ILE A 85 -0.76 17.06 5.98
C ILE A 85 0.50 16.63 6.73
N ASN A 86 1.42 17.55 7.00
CA ASN A 86 2.64 17.26 7.77
C ASN A 86 2.34 16.60 9.12
N VAL A 87 1.44 17.21 9.91
CA VAL A 87 1.04 16.70 11.23
C VAL A 87 0.33 15.34 11.10
N MET A 88 -0.51 15.15 10.08
CA MET A 88 -1.17 13.87 9.85
C MET A 88 -0.20 12.78 9.42
N CYS A 89 0.79 13.07 8.57
CA CYS A 89 1.85 12.12 8.22
C CYS A 89 2.61 11.66 9.49
N ASP A 90 2.93 12.58 10.40
CA ASP A 90 3.56 12.25 11.69
C ASP A 90 2.69 11.35 12.56
N PHE A 91 1.39 11.69 12.64
CA PHE A 91 0.41 10.91 13.39
C PHE A 91 0.27 9.48 12.83
N TYR A 92 0.09 9.32 11.51
CA TYR A 92 -0.08 8.01 10.89
C TYR A 92 1.22 7.19 10.91
N ALA A 93 2.39 7.84 10.74
CA ALA A 93 3.68 7.18 10.94
C ALA A 93 3.82 6.60 12.35
N ASP A 94 3.33 7.31 13.38
CA ASP A 94 3.33 6.81 14.74
C ASP A 94 2.33 5.66 14.95
N LYS A 95 1.14 5.75 14.33
CA LYS A 95 0.09 4.72 14.44
C LYS A 95 0.46 3.39 13.79
N LEU A 96 1.42 3.36 12.87
CA LEU A 96 1.99 2.11 12.35
C LEU A 96 2.71 1.26 13.41
N LYS A 97 3.07 1.85 14.56
CA LYS A 97 3.70 1.15 15.70
C LYS A 97 2.67 0.60 16.69
N ASP A 98 1.39 0.87 16.48
CA ASP A 98 0.32 0.51 17.40
C ASP A 98 -0.08 -0.98 17.24
N HIS A 99 -1.04 -1.41 18.02
CA HIS A 99 -1.61 -2.75 17.99
C HIS A 99 -2.16 -3.09 16.58
N HIS A 100 -2.03 -4.35 16.18
CA HIS A 100 -2.33 -4.82 14.82
C HIS A 100 -3.75 -4.47 14.32
N GLN A 101 -4.73 -4.31 15.22
CA GLN A 101 -6.10 -3.91 14.89
C GLN A 101 -6.21 -2.50 14.30
N ILE A 102 -5.26 -1.61 14.60
CA ILE A 102 -5.25 -0.21 14.13
C ILE A 102 -4.61 -0.08 12.74
N ILE A 103 -3.79 -1.05 12.34
CA ILE A 103 -3.01 -1.03 11.10
C ILE A 103 -3.89 -0.89 9.84
N PRO A 104 -5.02 -1.61 9.68
CA PRO A 104 -5.85 -1.48 8.48
C PRO A 104 -6.37 -0.04 8.26
N ALA A 105 -6.87 0.62 9.30
CA ALA A 105 -7.31 2.01 9.23
C ALA A 105 -6.12 2.98 9.02
N THR A 106 -4.96 2.65 9.57
CA THR A 106 -3.74 3.44 9.42
C THR A 106 -3.24 3.44 7.97
N LEU A 107 -3.16 2.26 7.34
CA LEU A 107 -2.73 2.13 5.94
C LEU A 107 -3.64 2.91 4.99
N ARG A 108 -4.96 2.85 5.22
CA ARG A 108 -5.94 3.63 4.45
C ARG A 108 -5.75 5.14 4.63
N GLY A 109 -5.51 5.60 5.85
CA GLY A 109 -5.25 7.03 6.11
C GLY A 109 -3.98 7.52 5.44
N ILE A 110 -2.91 6.72 5.42
CA ILE A 110 -1.69 7.04 4.66
C ILE A 110 -2.01 7.16 3.16
N LEU A 111 -2.79 6.24 2.59
CA LEU A 111 -3.20 6.32 1.18
C LEU A 111 -4.02 7.57 0.84
N ALA A 112 -4.86 8.03 1.77
CA ALA A 112 -5.63 9.27 1.64
C ALA A 112 -4.71 10.50 1.69
N LEU A 113 -3.72 10.50 2.59
CA LEU A 113 -2.70 11.56 2.64
C LEU A 113 -1.91 11.66 1.34
N LEU A 114 -1.48 10.52 0.81
CA LEU A 114 -0.74 10.45 -0.45
C LEU A 114 -1.57 10.87 -1.68
N SER A 115 -2.91 10.86 -1.61
CA SER A 115 -3.75 11.35 -2.72
C SER A 115 -3.86 12.87 -2.78
N PHE A 116 -3.52 13.61 -1.72
CA PHE A 116 -3.53 15.07 -1.77
C PHE A 116 -2.40 15.65 -2.64
N ASN A 117 -1.40 14.84 -3.02
CA ASN A 117 -0.26 15.21 -3.87
C ASN A 117 0.51 16.46 -3.39
N ASN A 118 0.48 16.72 -2.08
CA ASN A 118 1.09 17.87 -1.42
C ASN A 118 1.82 17.44 -0.13
N VAL A 119 2.39 16.23 -0.15
CA VAL A 119 3.15 15.68 0.98
C VAL A 119 4.48 16.45 1.07
N PRO A 120 4.82 17.05 2.23
CA PRO A 120 6.07 17.77 2.40
C PRO A 120 7.30 16.85 2.27
N ASP A 121 8.41 17.42 1.80
CA ASP A 121 9.70 16.73 1.70
C ASP A 121 10.10 16.06 3.03
N GLY A 122 10.57 14.82 2.96
CA GLY A 122 11.03 14.03 4.09
C GLY A 122 9.91 13.23 4.79
N GLN A 123 8.64 13.57 4.55
CA GLN A 123 7.52 12.84 5.15
C GLN A 123 7.28 11.49 4.47
N LEU A 124 7.61 11.33 3.18
CA LEU A 124 7.50 10.03 2.50
C LEU A 124 8.49 9.03 3.09
N ARG A 125 9.76 9.43 3.24
CA ARG A 125 10.77 8.62 3.91
C ARG A 125 10.30 8.23 5.32
N LYS A 126 9.84 9.19 6.12
CA LYS A 126 9.38 8.93 7.49
C LYS A 126 8.24 7.92 7.56
N LEU A 127 7.26 8.03 6.66
CA LEU A 127 6.14 7.10 6.56
C LEU A 127 6.63 5.70 6.20
N LEU A 128 7.51 5.59 5.20
CA LEU A 128 8.03 4.32 4.71
C LEU A 128 8.96 3.64 5.72
N ASP A 129 9.86 4.37 6.36
CA ASP A 129 10.72 3.85 7.43
C ASP A 129 9.87 3.25 8.56
N SER A 130 8.79 3.94 8.95
CA SER A 130 7.87 3.41 9.96
C SER A 130 7.08 2.20 9.46
N LEU A 131 6.66 2.20 8.19
CA LEU A 131 5.96 1.08 7.57
C LEU A 131 6.82 -0.18 7.55
N PHE A 132 8.03 -0.09 6.97
CA PHE A 132 8.95 -1.21 6.85
C PHE A 132 9.37 -1.78 8.21
N LYS A 133 9.54 -0.92 9.21
CA LYS A 133 9.97 -1.34 10.54
C LYS A 133 8.89 -2.03 11.35
N ASN A 134 7.63 -1.62 11.20
CA ASN A 134 6.57 -2.00 12.15
C ASN A 134 5.46 -2.87 11.54
N VAL A 135 5.32 -2.92 10.22
CA VAL A 135 4.23 -3.64 9.55
C VAL A 135 4.77 -4.75 8.66
N PRO A 136 4.87 -5.99 9.16
CA PRO A 136 5.21 -7.14 8.32
C PRO A 136 4.08 -7.42 7.33
N CYS A 137 4.34 -7.20 6.04
CA CYS A 137 3.34 -7.26 4.96
C CYS A 137 2.61 -8.61 4.93
N GLN A 138 3.34 -9.71 5.03
CA GLN A 138 2.84 -11.08 4.87
C GLN A 138 1.94 -11.51 6.05
N GLN A 139 1.97 -10.79 7.17
CA GLN A 139 1.06 -11.00 8.30
C GLN A 139 -0.27 -10.26 8.15
N GLN A 140 -0.40 -9.36 7.15
CA GLN A 140 -1.60 -8.59 6.92
C GLN A 140 -2.62 -9.35 6.05
N GLN A 141 -3.89 -8.95 6.16
CA GLN A 141 -4.94 -9.46 5.29
C GLN A 141 -4.69 -9.07 3.83
N GLN A 142 -5.28 -9.82 2.90
CA GLN A 142 -5.04 -9.65 1.47
C GLN A 142 -5.28 -8.22 0.96
N HIS A 143 -6.35 -7.56 1.43
CA HIS A 143 -6.66 -6.17 1.08
C HIS A 143 -5.69 -5.16 1.72
N ASP A 144 -5.19 -5.44 2.92
CA ASP A 144 -4.20 -4.59 3.60
C ASP A 144 -2.83 -4.68 2.94
N ARG A 145 -2.42 -5.87 2.48
CA ARG A 145 -1.21 -6.03 1.64
C ARG A 145 -1.30 -5.20 0.37
N LEU A 146 -2.46 -5.20 -0.30
CA LEU A 146 -2.69 -4.34 -1.46
C LEU A 146 -2.55 -2.85 -1.10
N ASN A 147 -3.00 -2.43 0.08
CA ASN A 147 -2.81 -1.06 0.53
C ASN A 147 -1.33 -0.72 0.75
N ILE A 148 -0.53 -1.64 1.30
CA ILE A 148 0.93 -1.48 1.40
C ILE A 148 1.53 -1.25 0.02
N TYR A 149 1.23 -2.10 -0.98
CA TYR A 149 1.78 -1.93 -2.33
C TYR A 149 1.34 -0.61 -2.98
N LYS A 150 0.09 -0.18 -2.75
CA LYS A 150 -0.39 1.13 -3.20
C LYS A 150 0.34 2.29 -2.53
N ILE A 151 0.71 2.17 -1.25
CA ILE A 151 1.51 3.17 -0.54
C ILE A 151 2.89 3.28 -1.20
N LEU A 152 3.56 2.16 -1.46
CA LEU A 152 4.87 2.14 -2.12
C LEU A 152 4.81 2.79 -3.50
N LYS A 153 3.82 2.40 -4.32
CA LYS A 153 3.59 2.97 -5.65
C LYS A 153 3.34 4.48 -5.57
N LYS A 154 2.36 4.91 -4.77
CA LYS A 154 2.00 6.34 -4.66
C LYS A 154 3.14 7.18 -4.09
N SER A 155 3.95 6.64 -3.20
CA SER A 155 5.11 7.36 -2.65
C SER A 155 6.11 7.66 -3.75
N LEU A 156 6.45 6.65 -4.57
CA LEU A 156 7.34 6.82 -5.73
C LEU A 156 6.76 7.80 -6.77
N GLU A 157 5.43 7.79 -6.98
CA GLU A 157 4.74 8.75 -7.86
C GLU A 157 4.73 10.18 -7.31
N ASN A 158 4.66 10.36 -5.98
CA ASN A 158 4.66 11.67 -5.35
C ASN A 158 6.05 12.32 -5.40
N SER A 159 7.12 11.58 -5.12
CA SER A 159 8.48 12.12 -5.17
C SER A 159 9.52 11.04 -5.47
N ALA A 160 9.73 10.72 -6.74
CA ALA A 160 10.79 9.80 -7.14
C ALA A 160 12.18 10.25 -6.62
N ALA A 161 12.45 11.57 -6.55
CA ALA A 161 13.71 12.08 -6.02
C ALA A 161 13.93 11.67 -4.56
N GLU A 162 12.95 11.88 -3.68
CA GLU A 162 13.07 11.52 -2.26
C GLU A 162 13.21 10.00 -2.07
N LEU A 163 12.48 9.22 -2.86
CA LEU A 163 12.52 7.76 -2.79
C LEU A 163 13.85 7.20 -3.28
N LEU A 164 14.44 7.78 -4.33
CA LEU A 164 15.76 7.35 -4.83
C LEU A 164 16.89 7.72 -3.87
N GLU A 165 16.74 8.78 -3.08
CA GLU A 165 17.67 9.10 -1.98
C GLU A 165 17.62 8.08 -0.82
N MET A 166 16.55 7.27 -0.72
CA MET A 166 16.50 6.13 0.22
C MET A 166 17.40 4.97 -0.21
N ASP A 167 17.80 4.93 -1.48
CA ASP A 167 18.73 3.95 -2.03
C ASP A 167 18.34 2.52 -1.60
N MET A 168 19.29 1.79 -1.00
CA MET A 168 19.10 0.38 -0.64
C MET A 168 18.01 0.13 0.41
N ASP A 169 17.70 1.10 1.27
CA ASP A 169 16.64 0.93 2.29
C ASP A 169 15.26 0.80 1.62
N PHE A 170 15.02 1.58 0.56
CA PHE A 170 13.78 1.48 -0.20
C PHE A 170 13.71 0.18 -0.99
N VAL A 171 14.81 -0.24 -1.63
CA VAL A 171 14.87 -1.51 -2.36
C VAL A 171 14.58 -2.70 -1.43
N TYR A 172 15.23 -2.73 -0.27
CA TYR A 172 15.01 -3.79 0.73
C TYR A 172 13.57 -3.78 1.26
N GLY A 173 13.00 -2.60 1.51
CA GLY A 173 11.61 -2.46 1.95
C GLY A 173 10.60 -2.97 0.92
N VAL A 174 10.77 -2.64 -0.37
CA VAL A 174 9.93 -3.16 -1.46
C VAL A 174 10.10 -4.68 -1.59
N MET A 175 11.33 -5.17 -1.60
CA MET A 175 11.64 -6.61 -1.71
C MET A 175 10.95 -7.41 -0.58
N SER A 176 11.13 -6.95 0.67
CA SER A 176 10.54 -7.58 1.85
C SER A 176 9.00 -7.54 1.83
N ALA A 177 8.40 -6.47 1.29
CA ALA A 177 6.96 -6.37 1.17
C ALA A 177 6.39 -7.32 0.10
N VAL A 178 7.11 -7.55 -1.00
CA VAL A 178 6.69 -8.38 -2.13
C VAL A 178 6.88 -9.87 -1.85
N ASP A 179 7.95 -10.24 -1.14
CA ASP A 179 8.32 -11.63 -0.90
C ASP A 179 7.16 -12.45 -0.32
N GLY A 180 6.86 -13.59 -0.93
CA GLY A 180 5.80 -14.48 -0.47
C GLY A 180 4.36 -14.00 -0.71
N GLU A 181 4.10 -12.97 -1.53
CA GLU A 181 2.73 -12.67 -1.98
C GLU A 181 2.19 -13.83 -2.84
N ARG A 182 0.92 -14.19 -2.64
CA ARG A 182 0.28 -15.35 -3.30
C ARG A 182 -1.07 -15.02 -3.92
N ASP A 183 -1.69 -13.90 -3.54
CA ASP A 183 -2.98 -13.53 -4.10
C ASP A 183 -2.79 -13.01 -5.53
N PRO A 184 -3.48 -13.59 -6.54
CA PRO A 184 -3.28 -13.23 -7.94
C PRO A 184 -3.63 -11.76 -8.24
N ARG A 185 -4.53 -11.14 -7.47
CA ARG A 185 -4.90 -9.71 -7.66
C ARG A 185 -3.77 -8.80 -7.19
N ASN A 186 -3.15 -9.16 -6.07
CA ASN A 186 -2.00 -8.45 -5.54
C ASN A 186 -0.77 -8.65 -6.42
N LEU A 187 -0.51 -9.89 -6.87
CA LEU A 187 0.57 -10.18 -7.82
C LEU A 187 0.41 -9.41 -9.12
N LEU A 188 -0.80 -9.36 -9.67
CA LEU A 188 -1.04 -8.58 -10.90
C LEU A 188 -0.80 -7.09 -10.69
N PHE A 189 -1.22 -6.52 -9.55
CA PHE A 189 -0.91 -5.13 -9.22
C PHE A 189 0.61 -4.91 -9.15
N LEU A 190 1.32 -5.80 -8.46
CA LEU A 190 2.78 -5.73 -8.32
C LEU A 190 3.47 -5.87 -9.66
N PHE A 191 3.10 -6.84 -10.49
CA PHE A 191 3.76 -7.07 -11.79
C PHE A 191 3.56 -5.92 -12.78
N HIS A 192 2.51 -5.12 -12.64
CA HIS A 192 2.38 -3.90 -13.44
C HIS A 192 3.25 -2.75 -12.91
N TRP A 193 3.47 -2.68 -11.59
CA TRP A 193 4.21 -1.58 -10.98
C TRP A 193 5.72 -1.83 -10.88
N LEU A 194 6.13 -3.06 -10.58
CA LEU A 194 7.53 -3.43 -10.38
C LEU A 194 8.43 -3.10 -11.57
N PRO A 195 8.02 -3.22 -12.86
CA PRO A 195 8.86 -2.78 -13.97
C PRO A 195 9.19 -1.28 -13.91
N ILE A 196 8.29 -0.43 -13.38
CA ILE A 196 8.56 1.00 -13.19
C ILE A 196 9.60 1.18 -12.08
N PHE A 197 9.41 0.51 -10.94
CA PHE A 197 10.35 0.51 -9.83
C PHE A 197 11.75 0.03 -10.25
N LEU A 198 11.84 -1.11 -10.95
CA LEU A 198 13.09 -1.72 -11.41
C LEU A 198 13.85 -0.87 -12.42
N ARG A 199 13.16 -0.07 -13.24
CA ARG A 199 13.79 0.86 -14.18
C ARG A 199 14.28 2.16 -13.55
N GLN A 200 13.74 2.53 -12.38
CA GLN A 200 14.08 3.78 -11.70
C GLN A 200 15.11 3.58 -10.59
N CYS A 201 15.08 2.45 -9.89
CA CYS A 201 15.91 2.21 -8.71
C CYS A 201 17.17 1.43 -9.06
N ASN A 202 18.29 1.81 -8.45
CA ASN A 202 19.52 1.03 -8.50
C ASN A 202 19.42 -0.16 -7.53
N LEU A 203 19.49 -1.38 -8.03
CA LEU A 203 19.40 -2.59 -7.20
C LEU A 203 20.71 -2.89 -6.46
N GLY A 204 21.84 -2.33 -6.92
CA GLY A 204 23.14 -2.53 -6.29
C GLY A 204 23.47 -4.00 -6.07
N HIS A 205 23.75 -4.35 -4.82
CA HIS A 205 24.09 -5.72 -4.42
C HIS A 205 22.87 -6.64 -4.25
N LEU A 206 21.63 -6.11 -4.25
CA LEU A 206 20.40 -6.89 -4.06
C LEU A 206 19.78 -7.40 -5.37
N ARG A 207 20.52 -7.31 -6.49
CA ARG A 207 20.02 -7.67 -7.83
C ARG A 207 19.65 -9.15 -7.94
N GLU A 208 20.44 -10.05 -7.32
CA GLU A 208 20.16 -11.49 -7.32
C GLU A 208 18.95 -11.80 -6.44
N GLU A 209 18.90 -11.24 -5.23
CA GLU A 209 17.81 -11.44 -4.28
C GLU A 209 16.48 -10.90 -4.81
N MET A 210 16.48 -9.70 -5.42
CA MET A 210 15.29 -9.16 -6.08
C MET A 210 14.86 -10.04 -7.26
N PHE A 211 15.81 -10.56 -8.04
CA PHE A 211 15.49 -11.50 -9.12
C PHE A 211 14.85 -12.78 -8.56
N GLU A 212 15.38 -13.37 -7.49
CA GLU A 212 14.83 -14.58 -6.86
C GLU A 212 13.40 -14.39 -6.37
N VAL A 213 13.10 -13.24 -5.75
CA VAL A 213 11.74 -12.86 -5.31
C VAL A 213 10.75 -12.91 -6.48
N LEU A 214 11.15 -12.51 -7.69
CA LEU A 214 10.29 -12.54 -8.87
C LEU A 214 10.31 -13.92 -9.56
N ALA A 215 11.48 -14.53 -9.68
CA ALA A 215 11.68 -15.80 -10.37
C ALA A 215 10.97 -16.96 -9.68
N CYS A 216 10.69 -16.86 -8.37
CA CYS A 216 9.94 -17.88 -7.64
C CYS A 216 8.52 -18.13 -8.21
N TYR A 217 7.97 -17.18 -8.97
CA TYR A 217 6.69 -17.29 -9.65
C TYR A 217 6.78 -17.97 -11.03
N PHE A 218 7.98 -18.29 -11.52
CA PHE A 218 8.20 -18.81 -12.86
C PHE A 218 8.38 -20.36 -12.91
N PRO A 219 7.68 -21.07 -13.81
CA PRO A 219 6.58 -20.59 -14.65
C PRO A 219 5.30 -20.41 -13.82
N ILE A 220 4.41 -19.51 -14.25
CA ILE A 220 3.13 -19.33 -13.54
C ILE A 220 2.28 -20.60 -13.70
N ASP A 221 2.13 -21.37 -12.63
CA ASP A 221 1.20 -22.50 -12.53
C ASP A 221 -0.07 -22.08 -11.76
N PHE A 222 -0.84 -21.19 -12.39
CA PHE A 222 -2.11 -20.71 -11.85
C PHE A 222 -3.28 -21.40 -12.54
N ARG A 223 -4.21 -21.95 -11.76
CA ARG A 223 -5.47 -22.52 -12.25
C ARG A 223 -6.63 -21.69 -11.75
N THR A 224 -7.29 -21.03 -12.68
CA THR A 224 -8.51 -20.26 -12.42
C THR A 224 -9.65 -21.18 -11.97
N PRO A 225 -10.38 -20.85 -10.89
CA PRO A 225 -11.61 -21.55 -10.53
C PRO A 225 -12.65 -21.43 -11.66
N PRO A 226 -13.35 -22.51 -12.04
CA PRO A 226 -14.21 -22.54 -13.23
C PRO A 226 -15.46 -21.64 -13.17
N GLN A 227 -15.76 -20.98 -12.05
CA GLN A 227 -16.99 -20.20 -11.87
C GLN A 227 -16.83 -18.67 -11.96
N ASP A 228 -15.62 -18.17 -12.23
CA ASP A 228 -15.33 -16.75 -12.07
C ASP A 228 -14.97 -16.10 -13.42
N SER A 229 -15.96 -15.58 -14.15
CA SER A 229 -15.80 -15.00 -15.49
C SER A 229 -15.00 -13.69 -15.52
N ASN A 230 -14.75 -13.07 -14.36
CA ASN A 230 -13.93 -11.87 -14.17
C ASN A 230 -12.55 -12.16 -13.55
N SER A 231 -12.17 -13.43 -13.48
CA SER A 231 -10.91 -13.83 -12.85
C SER A 231 -9.70 -13.50 -13.71
N ILE A 232 -8.62 -13.16 -13.02
CA ILE A 232 -7.31 -12.92 -13.62
C ILE A 232 -6.85 -14.19 -14.34
N SER A 233 -6.49 -14.06 -15.60
CA SER A 233 -6.03 -15.20 -16.39
C SER A 233 -4.58 -15.54 -16.06
N ARG A 234 -4.24 -16.83 -16.17
CA ARG A 234 -2.86 -17.32 -16.04
C ARG A 234 -1.92 -16.63 -17.03
N SER A 235 -2.35 -16.44 -18.28
CA SER A 235 -1.52 -15.81 -19.32
C SER A 235 -1.26 -14.34 -19.02
N THR A 236 -2.23 -13.62 -18.44
CA THR A 236 -2.03 -12.25 -17.97
C THR A 236 -0.95 -12.19 -16.89
N LEU A 237 -1.00 -13.06 -15.88
CA LEU A 237 0.03 -13.12 -14.84
C LEU A 237 1.41 -13.48 -15.40
N ALA A 238 1.48 -14.48 -16.29
CA ALA A 238 2.74 -14.91 -16.90
C ALA A 238 3.38 -13.81 -17.76
N SER A 239 2.59 -13.13 -18.59
CA SER A 239 3.11 -12.03 -19.40
C SER A 239 3.58 -10.86 -18.53
N SER A 240 2.84 -10.54 -17.46
CA SER A 240 3.21 -9.46 -16.54
C SER A 240 4.45 -9.81 -15.70
N LEU A 241 4.61 -11.08 -15.31
CA LEU A 241 5.85 -11.54 -14.67
C LEU A 241 7.04 -11.43 -15.63
N SER A 242 6.85 -11.81 -16.90
CA SER A 242 7.89 -11.65 -17.93
C SER A 242 8.30 -10.18 -18.09
N ASP A 243 7.35 -9.23 -18.02
CA ASP A 243 7.66 -7.79 -18.01
C ASP A 243 8.58 -7.40 -16.83
N CYS A 244 8.40 -8.02 -15.67
CA CYS A 244 9.25 -7.77 -14.50
C CYS A 244 10.65 -8.38 -14.67
N LEU A 245 10.73 -9.64 -15.10
CA LEU A 245 12.00 -10.36 -15.28
C LEU A 245 12.87 -9.74 -16.37
N CYS A 246 12.26 -9.05 -17.34
CA CYS A 246 12.95 -8.34 -18.42
C CYS A 246 13.05 -6.82 -18.18
N ALA A 247 12.61 -6.28 -17.03
CA ALA A 247 12.51 -4.85 -16.82
C ALA A 247 13.87 -4.12 -16.73
N THR A 248 14.94 -4.84 -16.39
CA THR A 248 16.29 -4.29 -16.23
C THR A 248 17.36 -5.24 -16.80
N PRO A 249 18.42 -4.72 -17.44
CA PRO A 249 19.56 -5.53 -17.89
C PRO A 249 20.28 -6.27 -16.75
N ASP A 250 20.17 -5.78 -15.50
CA ASP A 250 20.81 -6.41 -14.33
C ASP A 250 20.31 -7.84 -14.09
N PHE A 251 19.12 -8.18 -14.60
CA PHE A 251 18.57 -9.53 -14.49
C PHE A 251 19.07 -10.49 -15.57
N ALA A 252 19.76 -10.02 -16.61
CA ALA A 252 20.12 -10.87 -17.76
C ALA A 252 20.95 -12.09 -17.36
N GLU A 253 21.88 -11.95 -16.40
CA GLU A 253 22.75 -13.05 -15.96
C GLU A 253 21.98 -14.17 -15.22
N TYR A 254 20.81 -13.88 -14.66
CA TYR A 254 19.96 -14.85 -13.95
C TYR A 254 18.78 -15.32 -14.81
N CYS A 255 18.20 -14.41 -15.59
CA CYS A 255 17.04 -14.65 -16.44
C CYS A 255 17.35 -15.61 -17.60
N LEU A 256 18.51 -15.46 -18.24
CA LEU A 256 18.92 -16.34 -19.35
C LEU A 256 19.10 -17.80 -18.89
N PRO A 257 19.86 -18.11 -17.81
CA PRO A 257 19.92 -19.47 -17.27
C PRO A 257 18.55 -20.04 -16.91
N LEU A 258 17.69 -19.26 -16.23
CA LEU A 258 16.34 -19.69 -15.85
C LEU A 258 15.52 -20.09 -17.09
N ALA A 259 15.48 -19.23 -18.11
CA ALA A 259 14.73 -19.51 -19.34
C ALA A 259 15.26 -20.75 -20.08
N LEU A 260 16.58 -20.91 -20.19
CA LEU A 260 17.19 -22.07 -20.87
C LEU A 260 16.93 -23.39 -20.12
N GLU A 261 16.98 -23.37 -18.78
CA GLU A 261 16.64 -24.50 -17.94
C GLU A 261 15.17 -24.90 -18.15
N LYS A 262 14.25 -23.93 -18.07
CA LYS A 262 12.81 -24.19 -18.17
C LYS A 262 12.35 -24.53 -19.59
N LEU A 263 13.03 -24.02 -20.62
CA LEU A 263 12.83 -24.41 -22.02
C LEU A 263 13.17 -25.89 -22.26
N SER A 264 14.13 -26.42 -21.51
CA SER A 264 14.54 -27.83 -21.58
C SER A 264 13.62 -28.77 -20.78
N SER A 265 12.67 -28.24 -20.01
CA SER A 265 11.74 -29.05 -19.19
C SER A 265 10.72 -29.84 -20.03
N SER A 266 10.00 -30.77 -19.42
CA SER A 266 8.88 -31.47 -20.08
C SER A 266 7.57 -30.67 -20.08
N LEU A 267 7.48 -29.60 -19.28
CA LEU A 267 6.25 -28.82 -19.11
C LEU A 267 6.09 -27.82 -20.26
N HIS A 268 5.10 -28.03 -21.12
CA HIS A 268 4.85 -27.14 -22.27
C HIS A 268 4.68 -25.67 -21.87
N ILE A 269 3.97 -25.40 -20.77
CA ILE A 269 3.76 -24.05 -20.26
C ILE A 269 5.09 -23.37 -19.93
N ALA A 270 6.01 -24.08 -19.28
CA ALA A 270 7.34 -23.56 -18.96
C ALA A 270 8.12 -23.22 -20.23
N LYS A 271 8.00 -24.03 -21.29
CA LYS A 271 8.64 -23.75 -22.58
C LYS A 271 8.10 -22.48 -23.22
N PHE A 272 6.78 -22.30 -23.25
CA PHE A 272 6.16 -21.10 -23.81
C PHE A 272 6.60 -19.85 -23.06
N ASP A 273 6.49 -19.84 -21.73
CA ASP A 273 6.93 -18.71 -20.92
C ASP A 273 8.43 -18.41 -21.10
N SER A 274 9.25 -19.45 -21.26
CA SER A 274 10.70 -19.27 -21.46
C SER A 274 11.00 -18.63 -22.82
N LEU A 275 10.25 -19.01 -23.86
CA LEU A 275 10.37 -18.38 -25.17
C LEU A 275 9.88 -16.93 -25.13
N ASP A 276 8.82 -16.62 -24.38
CA ASP A 276 8.31 -15.26 -24.21
C ASP A 276 9.36 -14.34 -23.57
N ILE A 277 10.12 -14.83 -22.58
CA ILE A 277 11.27 -14.12 -22.00
C ILE A 277 12.37 -13.90 -23.04
N LEU A 278 12.74 -14.95 -23.79
CA LEU A 278 13.90 -14.91 -24.71
C LEU A 278 13.66 -14.08 -25.99
N VAL A 279 12.41 -14.02 -26.45
CA VAL A 279 12.05 -13.40 -27.74
C VAL A 279 11.35 -12.06 -27.56
N GLY A 280 10.83 -11.75 -26.36
CA GLY A 280 10.06 -10.53 -26.11
C GLY A 280 10.86 -9.27 -26.43
N GLU A 281 10.49 -8.56 -27.50
CA GLU A 281 10.92 -7.19 -27.74
C GLU A 281 10.30 -6.30 -26.66
N ARG A 282 11.02 -6.08 -25.56
CA ARG A 282 10.60 -5.26 -24.43
C ARG A 282 11.77 -4.36 -24.05
N LEU A 283 11.89 -3.23 -24.76
CA LEU A 283 12.83 -2.13 -24.48
C LEU A 283 12.06 -0.96 -23.87
#